data_AF-A0AAV3GYK6-F1
#
_entry.id   AF-A0AAV3GYK6-F1
#
_cell.length_a   1.000
_cell.length_b   1.000
_cell.length_c   1.000
_cell.angle_alpha   90.00
_cell.angle_beta   90.00
_cell.angle_gamma   90.00
#
_symmetry.space_group_name_H-M   'P 1'
#
loop_
_entity.id
_entity.type
_entity.pdbx_description
1 polymer ?
#
loop_
_entity_poly.entity_id
_entity_poly.type
_entity_poly.pdbx_seq_one_letter_code
_entity_poly.pdbx_strand_id
1 'polypeptide(L)'
;MFDFFTKSFILSIIDNKNVLEEALTMNVKIFSKNNCMQCKMVKRFLTENQIAFEEVNIDEQPEAVDWLKAQGFQSVPVITSDAETVIGFRPDQLRKLAS
;
A
#
# COMPACT_ATOMS: atom_id res chain seq x y z
N MET A 1 -29.73 36.56 17.92
CA MET A 1 -28.81 37.61 17.49
C MET A 1 -27.43 37.22 18.05
N PHE A 2 -26.66 36.47 17.25
CA PHE A 2 -25.23 36.11 17.43
C PHE A 2 -24.88 35.26 18.68
N ASP A 3 -24.21 34.10 18.64
CA ASP A 3 -23.40 33.48 17.61
C ASP A 3 -23.41 31.94 17.70
N PHE A 4 -23.52 31.35 16.51
CA PHE A 4 -23.70 29.94 16.18
C PHE A 4 -22.35 29.19 16.09
N PHE A 5 -21.25 29.76 16.60
CA PHE A 5 -19.90 29.37 16.19
C PHE A 5 -19.13 28.42 17.13
N THR A 6 -19.52 28.22 18.39
CA THR A 6 -18.73 27.39 19.31
C THR A 6 -19.15 25.92 19.37
N LYS A 7 -20.25 25.54 18.72
CA LYS A 7 -20.67 24.12 18.60
C LYS A 7 -19.95 23.36 17.47
N SER A 8 -19.15 24.06 16.66
CA SER A 8 -18.45 23.50 15.49
C SER A 8 -17.08 22.88 15.82
N PHE A 9 -16.54 23.09 17.02
CA PHE A 9 -15.17 22.65 17.37
C PHE A 9 -15.12 21.39 18.24
N ILE A 10 -16.22 21.01 18.88
CA ILE A 10 -16.24 19.82 19.76
C ILE A 10 -16.62 18.53 18.99
N LEU A 11 -17.15 18.64 17.77
CA LEU A 11 -17.45 17.48 16.92
C LEU A 11 -16.29 17.04 16.01
N SER A 12 -15.22 17.83 15.87
CA SER A 12 -14.02 17.43 15.10
C SER A 12 -12.97 16.67 15.92
N ILE A 13 -13.22 16.43 17.21
CA ILE A 13 -12.27 15.72 18.11
C ILE A 13 -12.70 14.25 18.35
N ILE A 14 -13.84 13.81 17.81
CA ILE A 14 -14.24 12.40 17.82
C ILE A 14 -13.73 11.67 16.56
N ASP A 15 -12.55 12.03 16.06
CA ASP A 15 -11.77 11.21 15.11
C ASP A 15 -10.50 10.64 15.77
N ASN A 16 -10.43 10.66 17.11
CA ASN A 16 -9.32 10.09 17.86
C ASN A 16 -9.72 8.79 18.57
N LYS A 17 -10.05 7.79 17.77
CA LYS A 17 -10.18 6.39 18.18
C LYS A 17 -9.69 5.39 17.12
N ASN A 18 -8.83 5.78 16.15
CA ASN A 18 -8.34 4.77 15.21
C ASN A 18 -6.97 4.94 14.54
N VAL A 19 -6.01 5.70 15.10
CA VAL A 19 -4.64 5.73 14.53
C VAL A 19 -3.77 4.56 15.03
N LEU A 20 -4.25 3.79 16.02
CA LEU A 20 -3.53 2.63 16.55
C LEU A 20 -4.03 1.28 16.02
N GLU A 21 -5.18 1.24 15.33
CA GLU A 21 -5.66 0.04 14.63
C GLU A 21 -5.20 0.00 13.15
N GLU A 22 -4.70 1.13 12.62
CA GLU A 22 -4.11 1.26 11.27
C GLU A 22 -2.68 0.71 11.13
N ALA A 23 -2.02 0.36 12.24
CA ALA A 23 -0.62 -0.10 12.25
C ALA A 23 -0.47 -1.64 12.38
N LEU A 24 -1.58 -2.40 12.41
CA LEU A 24 -1.56 -3.86 12.52
C LEU A 24 -1.91 -4.58 11.20
N THR A 25 -2.25 -3.83 10.16
CA THR A 25 -2.35 -4.34 8.80
C THR A 25 -0.95 -4.47 8.20
N MET A 26 -0.60 -5.68 7.78
CA MET A 26 0.69 -6.06 7.20
C MET A 26 1.31 -4.98 6.31
N ASN A 27 2.61 -4.72 6.47
CA ASN A 27 3.33 -3.71 5.71
C ASN A 27 3.55 -4.18 4.25
N VAL A 28 2.55 -4.00 3.39
CA VAL A 28 2.62 -4.38 1.97
C VAL A 28 3.38 -3.30 1.20
N LYS A 29 4.51 -3.66 0.60
CA LYS A 29 5.25 -2.82 -0.35
C LYS A 29 5.13 -3.38 -1.76
N ILE A 30 5.02 -2.51 -2.75
CA ILE A 30 4.96 -2.85 -4.17
C ILE A 30 6.11 -2.17 -4.88
N PHE A 31 7.01 -2.97 -5.42
CA PHE A 31 8.02 -2.51 -6.35
C PHE A 31 7.43 -2.48 -7.76
N SER A 32 7.29 -1.28 -8.30
CA SER A 32 6.69 -1.02 -9.61
C SER A 32 7.68 -0.31 -10.54
N LYS A 33 7.34 -0.22 -11.82
CA LYS A 33 8.05 0.61 -12.81
C LYS A 33 7.06 1.40 -13.67
N ASN A 34 7.54 2.45 -14.31
CA ASN A 34 6.76 3.23 -15.25
C ASN A 34 6.31 2.36 -16.44
N ASN A 35 5.13 2.69 -16.97
CA ASN A 35 4.53 1.99 -18.11
C ASN A 35 4.33 0.47 -17.94
N CYS A 36 4.12 0.01 -16.70
CA CYS A 36 3.87 -1.40 -16.39
C CYS A 36 2.37 -1.67 -16.14
N MET A 37 1.72 -2.35 -17.08
CA MET A 37 0.28 -2.68 -16.97
C MET A 37 -0.02 -3.61 -15.79
N GLN A 38 0.82 -4.62 -15.54
CA GLN A 38 0.64 -5.53 -14.40
C GLN A 38 0.73 -4.79 -13.06
N CYS A 39 1.66 -3.84 -12.95
CA CYS A 39 1.82 -3.02 -11.75
C CYS A 39 0.56 -2.19 -11.47
N LYS A 40 -0.06 -1.61 -12.51
CA LYS A 40 -1.36 -0.91 -12.38
C LYS A 40 -2.47 -1.84 -11.91
N MET A 41 -2.51 -3.09 -12.39
CA MET A 41 -3.51 -4.08 -11.97
C MET A 41 -3.36 -4.47 -10.50
N VAL A 42 -2.13 -4.71 -10.03
CA VAL A 42 -1.85 -5.02 -8.62
C VAL A 42 -2.32 -3.87 -7.71
N LYS A 43 -1.93 -2.63 -8.03
CA LYS A 43 -2.33 -1.45 -7.25
C LYS A 43 -3.84 -1.31 -7.18
N ARG A 44 -4.51 -1.42 -8.32
CA ARG A 44 -5.97 -1.38 -8.39
C ARG A 44 -6.61 -2.48 -7.53
N PHE A 45 -6.10 -3.70 -7.60
CA PHE A 45 -6.60 -4.81 -6.79
C PHE A 45 -6.47 -4.52 -5.30
N LEU A 46 -5.32 -4.06 -4.84
CA LEU A 46 -5.09 -3.75 -3.43
C LEU A 46 -5.97 -2.58 -2.96
N THR A 47 -6.11 -1.53 -3.78
CA THR A 47 -7.03 -0.41 -3.50
C THR A 47 -8.49 -0.87 -3.44
N GLU A 48 -8.96 -1.71 -4.36
CA GLU A 48 -10.33 -2.24 -4.37
C GLU A 48 -10.62 -3.11 -3.13
N ASN A 49 -9.60 -3.80 -2.59
CA ASN A 49 -9.70 -4.60 -1.38
C ASN A 49 -9.35 -3.81 -0.10
N GLN A 50 -9.16 -2.49 -0.19
CA GLN A 50 -8.87 -1.61 0.96
C GLN A 50 -7.60 -2.01 1.72
N ILE A 51 -6.63 -2.60 1.03
CA ILE A 51 -5.33 -2.98 1.60
C ILE A 51 -4.40 -1.78 1.47
N ALA A 52 -3.90 -1.28 2.59
CA ALA A 52 -2.87 -0.25 2.59
C ALA A 52 -1.57 -0.81 2.00
N PHE A 53 -0.95 -0.07 1.10
CA PHE A 53 0.33 -0.45 0.50
C PHE A 53 1.23 0.75 0.25
N GLU A 54 2.54 0.52 0.28
CA GLU A 54 3.57 1.47 -0.12
C GLU A 54 4.02 1.15 -1.56
N GLU A 55 4.02 2.14 -2.45
CA GLU A 55 4.58 1.97 -3.81
C GLU A 55 6.02 2.49 -3.86
N VAL A 56 6.93 1.63 -4.34
CA VAL A 56 8.33 1.96 -4.62
C VAL A 56 8.56 1.89 -6.13
N ASN A 57 8.70 3.05 -6.78
CA ASN A 57 8.99 3.12 -8.20
C ASN A 57 10.49 2.93 -8.45
N ILE A 58 10.86 1.80 -9.07
CA ILE A 58 12.26 1.46 -9.31
C ILE A 58 12.92 2.35 -10.37
N ASP A 59 12.13 3.04 -11.21
CA ASP A 59 12.67 3.99 -12.18
C ASP A 59 13.14 5.29 -11.51
N GLU A 60 12.59 5.61 -10.34
CA GLU A 60 12.95 6.78 -9.54
C GLU A 60 13.97 6.44 -8.45
N GLN A 61 14.03 5.16 -8.04
CA GLN A 61 14.87 4.66 -6.96
C GLN A 61 15.78 3.53 -7.46
N PRO A 62 16.97 3.84 -8.00
CA PRO A 62 17.89 2.82 -8.49
C PRO A 62 18.38 1.86 -7.39
N GLU A 63 18.43 2.30 -6.13
CA GLU A 63 18.78 1.45 -5.00
C GLU A 63 17.80 0.27 -4.81
N ALA A 64 16.51 0.51 -5.10
CA ALA A 64 15.49 -0.54 -5.06
C ALA A 64 15.71 -1.60 -6.15
N VAL A 65 16.24 -1.20 -7.31
CA VAL A 65 16.60 -2.13 -8.40
C VAL A 65 17.70 -3.09 -7.95
N ASP A 66 18.75 -2.57 -7.31
CA ASP A 66 19.87 -3.38 -6.85
C ASP A 66 19.46 -4.31 -5.71
N TRP A 67 18.60 -3.84 -4.81
CA TRP A 67 17.98 -4.69 -3.80
C TRP A 67 17.18 -5.85 -4.43
N LEU A 68 16.31 -5.57 -5.40
CA LEU A 68 15.54 -6.60 -6.10
C LEU A 68 16.43 -7.63 -6.80
N LYS A 69 17.49 -7.18 -7.47
CA LYS A 69 18.47 -8.06 -8.12
C LYS A 69 19.21 -8.93 -7.11
N ALA A 70 19.59 -8.38 -5.96
CA ALA A 70 20.26 -9.12 -4.89
C ALA A 70 19.36 -10.21 -4.29
N GLN A 71 18.04 -9.98 -4.26
CA GLN A 71 17.05 -10.99 -3.88
C GLN A 71 16.74 -12.00 -5.00
N GLY A 72 17.31 -11.83 -6.21
CA GLY A 72 17.10 -12.72 -7.35
C GLY A 72 15.86 -12.41 -8.19
N PHE A 73 15.18 -11.28 -7.94
CA PHE A 73 14.05 -10.86 -8.76
C PHE A 73 14.53 -10.21 -10.06
N GLN A 74 13.99 -10.69 -11.18
CA GLN A 74 14.35 -10.22 -12.53
C GLN A 74 13.23 -9.42 -13.20
N SER A 75 12.05 -9.37 -12.58
CA SER A 75 10.86 -8.73 -13.12
C SER A 75 10.04 -8.06 -12.03
N VAL A 76 9.27 -7.05 -12.44
CA VAL A 76 8.28 -6.34 -11.62
C VAL A 76 6.89 -6.55 -12.23
N PRO A 77 5.80 -6.49 -11.45
CA PRO A 77 5.72 -6.06 -10.05
C PRO A 77 6.24 -7.10 -9.05
N VAL A 78 6.89 -6.65 -7.97
CA VAL A 78 7.20 -7.48 -6.80
C VAL A 78 6.47 -6.89 -5.60
N ILE A 79 5.69 -7.70 -4.91
CA ILE A 79 4.91 -7.29 -3.74
C ILE A 79 5.50 -8.02 -2.55
N THR A 80 5.94 -7.29 -1.54
CA THR A 80 6.50 -7.85 -0.31
C THR A 80 5.60 -7.45 0.85
N SER A 81 5.22 -8.41 1.68
CA SER A 81 4.61 -8.17 2.99
C SER A 81 5.47 -8.79 4.09
N ASP A 82 5.09 -8.59 5.34
CA ASP A 82 5.76 -9.23 6.48
C ASP A 82 5.69 -10.77 6.43
N ALA A 83 4.69 -11.32 5.73
CA ALA A 83 4.45 -12.76 5.66
C ALA A 83 4.90 -13.41 4.35
N GLU A 84 4.73 -12.73 3.21
CA GLU A 84 5.00 -13.34 1.91
C GLU A 84 5.51 -12.35 0.86
N THR A 85 6.21 -12.88 -0.14
CA THR A 85 6.59 -12.14 -1.34
C THR A 85 5.89 -12.73 -2.55
N VAL A 86 5.17 -11.88 -3.28
CA VAL A 86 4.42 -12.22 -4.49
C VAL A 86 5.09 -11.54 -5.68
N ILE A 87 5.33 -12.32 -6.74
CA ILE A 87 5.94 -11.81 -7.97
C ILE A 87 4.87 -11.82 -9.07
N GLY A 88 4.71 -10.69 -9.75
CA GLY A 88 3.72 -10.49 -10.80
C GLY A 88 2.30 -10.25 -10.27
N PHE A 89 1.33 -10.24 -11.20
CA PHE A 89 -0.08 -10.13 -10.85
C PHE A 89 -0.67 -11.51 -10.54
N ARG A 90 -0.77 -11.84 -9.24
CA ARG A 90 -1.30 -13.12 -8.74
C ARG A 90 -2.49 -12.86 -7.79
N PRO A 91 -3.71 -12.68 -8.30
CA PRO A 91 -4.86 -12.32 -7.46
C PRO A 91 -5.14 -13.34 -6.36
N ASP A 92 -4.82 -14.61 -6.56
CA ASP A 92 -4.99 -15.66 -5.55
C ASP A 92 -4.08 -15.49 -4.33
N GLN A 93 -2.87 -14.98 -4.53
CA GLN A 93 -1.93 -14.68 -3.46
C GLN A 93 -2.24 -13.31 -2.85
N LEU A 94 -2.53 -12.31 -3.69
CA LEU A 94 -2.87 -10.96 -3.21
C LEU A 94 -4.10 -10.95 -2.28
N ARG A 95 -5.06 -11.87 -2.44
CA ARG A 95 -6.18 -12.02 -1.47
C ARG A 95 -5.73 -12.42 -0.08
N LYS A 96 -4.62 -13.16 0.06
CA LYS A 96 -4.07 -13.56 1.37
C LYS A 96 -3.46 -12.38 2.11
N LEU A 97 -3.04 -11.34 1.40
CA LEU A 97 -2.59 -10.09 2.00
C LEU A 97 -3.74 -9.28 2.61
N ALA A 98 -4.99 -9.62 2.27
CA ALA A 98 -6.21 -8.94 2.73
C ALA A 98 -6.91 -9.63 3.92
N SER A 99 -6.44 -10.81 4.33
CA SER A 99 -7.15 -11.71 5.25
C SER A 99 -6.55 -11.71 6.65
#